data_AF-A0A023DK42-F1
#
_entry.id   AF-A0A023DK42-F1
#
_cell.length_a   1.000
_cell.length_b   1.000
_cell.length_c   1.000
_cell.angle_alpha   90.00
_cell.angle_beta   90.00
_cell.angle_gamma   90.00
#
_symmetry.space_group_name_H-M   'P 1'
#
loop_
_entity.id
_entity.type
_entity.pdbx_description
1 polymer ?
#
loop_
_entity_poly.entity_id
_entity_poly.type
_entity_poly.pdbx_seq_one_letter_code
_entity_poly.pdbx_strand_id
1 'polypeptide(L)'
;MEFGKSLKVITDPGHGVSFISTKTPELAIAATPFSHLGKHAPLIWLENGALTKDIYEFLARLKPTFTDDPTVGPYNHAFLSGTFRSISYQTQGIIDEKLEIVPATGEGHAGH
;
A
#
# COMPACT_ATOMS: atom_id res chain seq x y z
N MET A 1 15.98 -17.00 24.25
CA MET A 1 14.72 -16.55 23.61
C MET A 1 14.99 -15.15 23.10
N GLU A 2 15.23 -14.97 21.80
CA GLU A 2 15.34 -13.63 21.23
C GLU A 2 13.93 -13.11 20.88
N PHE A 3 13.41 -12.23 21.73
CA PHE A 3 12.35 -11.30 21.32
C PHE A 3 13.03 -10.09 20.69
N GLY A 4 13.28 -10.17 19.39
CA GLY A 4 14.07 -9.17 18.67
C GLY A 4 13.67 -9.00 17.21
N LYS A 5 12.42 -9.26 16.81
CA LYS A 5 11.91 -8.67 15.57
C LYS A 5 11.52 -7.24 15.87
N SER A 6 12.48 -6.32 15.73
CA SER A 6 12.16 -4.90 15.56
C SER A 6 11.10 -4.80 14.47
N LEU A 7 9.94 -4.24 14.79
CA LEU A 7 8.95 -3.89 13.79
C LEU A 7 9.65 -2.88 12.87
N LYS A 8 10.19 -3.33 11.72
CA LYS A 8 10.78 -2.42 10.75
C LYS A 8 9.69 -1.44 10.36
N VAL A 9 9.87 -0.18 10.77
CA VAL A 9 9.01 0.90 10.32
C VAL A 9 9.17 0.97 8.81
N ILE A 10 8.07 0.82 8.05
CA ILE A 10 8.11 0.94 6.61
C ILE A 10 8.26 2.43 6.29
N THR A 11 9.44 2.82 5.85
CA THR A 11 9.78 4.21 5.52
C THR A 11 10.36 4.39 4.13
N ASP A 12 10.56 3.29 3.41
CA ASP A 12 11.19 3.21 2.09
C ASP A 12 10.34 2.38 1.12
N PRO A 13 10.51 2.53 -0.21
CA PRO A 13 9.81 1.72 -1.21
C PRO A 13 10.21 0.24 -1.19
N GLY A 14 9.39 -0.62 -1.81
CA GLY A 14 9.67 -2.05 -2.00
C GLY A 14 8.97 -2.98 -1.01
N HIS A 15 7.88 -2.50 -0.39
CA HIS A 15 7.18 -3.25 0.65
C HIS A 15 5.71 -3.49 0.29
N GLY A 16 5.14 -4.54 0.88
CA GLY A 16 3.72 -4.80 0.82
C GLY A 16 2.96 -3.99 1.88
N VAL A 17 1.77 -3.51 1.54
CA VAL A 17 0.79 -2.96 2.49
C VAL A 17 -0.58 -3.59 2.23
N SER A 18 -1.31 -3.88 3.31
CA SER A 18 -2.67 -4.44 3.22
C SER A 18 -3.68 -3.38 3.64
N PHE A 19 -4.86 -3.37 3.03
CA PHE A 19 -5.92 -2.42 3.30
C PHE A 19 -7.24 -3.10 3.63
N ILE A 20 -7.96 -2.52 4.58
CA ILE A 20 -9.33 -2.89 4.92
C ILE A 20 -10.17 -1.64 5.19
N SER A 21 -11.45 -1.70 4.84
CA SER A 21 -12.38 -0.60 5.08
C SER A 21 -12.99 -0.68 6.49
N THR A 22 -13.13 0.46 7.17
CA THR A 22 -13.92 0.53 8.41
C THR A 22 -15.42 0.28 8.19
N LYS A 23 -15.89 0.19 6.93
CA LYS A 23 -17.25 -0.29 6.58
C LYS A 23 -17.44 -1.80 6.77
N THR A 24 -16.36 -2.57 6.77
CA THR A 24 -16.38 -4.04 6.86
C THR A 24 -15.30 -4.53 7.83
N PRO A 25 -15.31 -4.08 9.10
CA PRO A 25 -14.25 -4.36 10.05
C PRO A 25 -14.10 -5.84 10.39
N GLU A 26 -15.17 -6.63 10.26
CA GLU A 26 -15.18 -8.07 10.46
C GLU A 26 -14.20 -8.82 9.53
N LEU A 27 -13.91 -8.27 8.34
CA LEU A 27 -12.93 -8.86 7.43
C LEU A 27 -11.50 -8.79 7.99
N ALA A 28 -11.23 -7.96 9.02
CA ALA A 28 -9.91 -7.84 9.63
C ALA A 28 -9.47 -9.15 10.30
N ILE A 29 -10.43 -9.93 10.81
CA ILE A 29 -10.19 -11.23 11.43
C ILE A 29 -9.51 -12.18 10.43
N ALA A 30 -9.99 -12.18 9.18
CA ALA A 30 -9.42 -13.01 8.11
C ALA A 30 -8.18 -12.37 7.46
N ALA A 31 -8.13 -11.04 7.34
CA ALA A 31 -7.05 -10.32 6.68
C ALA A 31 -5.76 -10.24 7.51
N THR A 32 -5.86 -10.24 8.85
CA THR A 32 -4.71 -10.07 9.75
C THR A 32 -3.69 -11.21 9.65
N PRO A 33 -4.08 -12.50 9.65
CA PRO A 33 -3.13 -13.60 9.46
C PRO A 33 -2.39 -13.53 8.12
N PHE A 34 -3.09 -13.19 7.03
CA PHE A 34 -2.47 -13.00 5.71
C PHE A 34 -1.45 -11.87 5.72
N SER A 35 -1.82 -10.73 6.30
CA SER A 35 -1.00 -9.53 6.44
C SER A 35 0.27 -9.81 7.26
N HIS A 36 0.14 -10.49 8.40
CA HIS A 36 1.25 -10.76 9.30
C HIS A 36 2.17 -11.90 8.83
N LEU A 37 1.59 -13.06 8.49
CA LEU A 37 2.35 -14.29 8.24
C LEU A 37 2.62 -14.56 6.75
N GLY A 38 1.73 -14.11 5.85
CA GLY A 38 1.82 -14.42 4.43
C GLY A 38 2.65 -13.42 3.65
N LYS A 39 2.34 -12.13 3.79
CA LYS A 39 2.96 -11.05 3.01
C LYS A 39 3.87 -10.12 3.79
N HIS A 40 3.88 -10.23 5.12
CA HIS A 40 4.57 -9.28 6.01
C HIS A 40 4.20 -7.82 5.66
N ALA A 41 2.93 -7.60 5.37
CA ALA A 41 2.36 -6.34 4.94
C ALA A 41 1.49 -5.78 6.07
N PRO A 42 1.78 -4.61 6.67
CA PRO A 42 0.95 -4.06 7.73
C PRO A 42 -0.47 -3.80 7.23
N LEU A 43 -1.45 -4.08 8.09
CA LEU A 43 -2.87 -3.85 7.81
C LEU A 43 -3.23 -2.40 8.16
N ILE A 44 -3.61 -1.63 7.13
CA ILE A 44 -3.99 -0.22 7.21
C ILE A 44 -5.51 -0.10 7.06
N TRP A 45 -6.12 0.72 7.91
CA TRP A 45 -7.55 1.01 7.88
C TRP A 45 -7.86 2.17 6.95
N LEU A 46 -8.76 1.95 6.00
CA LEU A 46 -9.36 2.97 5.17
C LEU A 46 -10.65 3.47 5.83
N GLU A 47 -10.69 4.75 6.16
CA GLU A 47 -11.86 5.37 6.79
C GLU A 47 -13.02 5.41 5.80
N ASN A 48 -14.06 4.65 6.09
CA ASN A 48 -15.21 4.44 5.20
C ASN A 48 -14.80 4.00 3.77
N GLY A 49 -13.66 3.32 3.65
CA GLY A 49 -13.13 2.87 2.37
C GLY A 49 -12.33 3.91 1.62
N ALA A 50 -11.98 5.04 2.24
CA ALA A 50 -11.14 6.08 1.67
C ALA A 50 -9.83 6.25 2.47
N LEU A 51 -8.82 6.83 1.82
CA LEU A 51 -7.58 7.20 2.49
C LEU A 51 -7.84 8.44 3.35
N THR A 52 -7.31 8.44 4.57
CA THR A 52 -7.10 9.70 5.30
C THR A 52 -5.91 10.44 4.70
N LYS A 53 -5.78 11.73 5.04
CA LYS A 53 -4.61 12.53 4.65
C LYS A 53 -3.29 11.88 5.08
N ASP A 54 -3.23 11.38 6.31
CA ASP A 54 -2.01 10.77 6.86
C ASP A 54 -1.63 9.49 6.11
N ILE A 55 -2.61 8.67 5.73
CA ILE A 55 -2.38 7.47 4.93
C ILE A 55 -1.92 7.86 3.53
N TYR A 56 -2.54 8.87 2.92
CA TYR A 56 -2.13 9.37 1.60
C TYR A 56 -0.67 9.83 1.61
N GLU A 57 -0.28 10.64 2.59
CA GLU A 57 1.10 11.12 2.74
C GLU A 57 2.08 9.99 3.05
N PHE A 58 1.64 9.00 3.83
CA PHE A 58 2.42 7.80 4.08
C PHE A 58 2.70 7.03 2.79
N LEU A 59 1.68 6.73 1.98
CA LEU A 59 1.87 6.03 0.71
C LEU A 59 2.74 6.84 -0.26
N ALA A 60 2.58 8.17 -0.29
CA ALA A 60 3.42 9.04 -1.11
C ALA A 60 4.92 8.93 -0.77
N ARG A 61 5.28 8.71 0.51
CA ARG A 61 6.67 8.47 0.92
C ARG A 61 7.21 7.10 0.48
N LEU A 62 6.33 6.13 0.24
CA LEU A 62 6.69 4.80 -0.23
C LEU A 62 6.80 4.72 -1.75
N LYS A 63 6.42 5.77 -2.49
CA LYS A 63 6.44 5.78 -3.95
C LYS A 63 7.85 5.48 -4.47
N PRO A 64 8.07 4.40 -5.24
CA PRO A 64 9.37 4.09 -5.79
C PRO A 64 9.67 4.99 -6.99
N THR A 65 10.95 5.28 -7.19
CA THR A 65 11.44 6.00 -8.38
C THR A 65 12.51 5.21 -9.10
N PHE A 66 12.61 5.35 -10.42
CA PHE A 66 13.68 4.77 -11.23
C PHE A 66 14.41 5.82 -12.08
N THR A 67 15.67 5.53 -12.45
CA THR A 67 16.49 6.35 -13.35
C THR A 67 16.55 5.75 -14.75
N ASP A 68 16.93 4.47 -14.85
CA ASP A 68 17.31 3.84 -16.12
C ASP A 68 16.32 2.77 -16.57
N ASP A 69 15.86 1.92 -15.64
CA ASP A 69 14.99 0.78 -15.95
C ASP A 69 13.93 0.61 -14.85
N PRO A 70 12.63 0.79 -15.16
CA PRO A 70 11.56 0.59 -14.19
C PRO A 70 11.43 -0.89 -13.77
N THR A 71 11.99 -1.83 -14.54
CA THR A 71 11.84 -3.26 -14.29
C THR A 71 12.70 -3.79 -13.12
N VAL A 72 13.67 -2.98 -12.67
CA VAL A 72 14.65 -3.36 -11.63
C VAL A 72 14.33 -2.71 -10.28
N GLY A 73 13.34 -1.82 -10.24
CA GLY A 73 13.05 -1.02 -9.05
C GLY A 73 12.41 -1.82 -7.91
N PRO A 74 12.50 -1.31 -6.67
CA PRO A 74 11.76 -1.89 -5.55
C PRO A 74 10.25 -1.73 -5.81
N TYR A 75 9.54 -2.84 -5.95
CA TYR A 75 8.09 -2.83 -6.19
C TYR A 75 7.31 -2.86 -4.90
N ASN A 76 6.37 -1.94 -4.78
CA ASN A 76 5.36 -2.01 -3.75
C ASN A 76 4.24 -2.99 -4.14
N HIS A 77 3.55 -3.52 -3.14
CA HIS A 77 2.35 -4.31 -3.34
C HIS A 77 1.22 -3.83 -2.45
N ALA A 78 0.04 -3.63 -3.03
CA ALA A 78 -1.18 -3.39 -2.28
C ALA A 78 -2.07 -4.64 -2.26
N PHE A 79 -2.55 -5.02 -1.08
CA PHE A 79 -3.56 -6.07 -0.92
C PHE A 79 -4.83 -5.46 -0.35
N LEU A 80 -5.96 -5.62 -1.02
CA LEU A 80 -7.24 -5.06 -0.56
C LEU A 80 -8.19 -6.18 -0.14
N SER A 81 -8.66 -6.13 1.10
CA SER A 81 -9.67 -7.06 1.63
C SER A 81 -11.04 -6.39 1.66
N GLY A 82 -11.92 -6.80 0.75
CA GLY A 82 -13.26 -6.24 0.63
C GLY A 82 -13.85 -6.37 -0.77
N THR A 83 -14.80 -5.47 -1.07
CA THR A 83 -15.48 -5.40 -2.38
C THR A 83 -15.43 -3.97 -2.90
N PHE A 84 -15.84 -3.75 -4.15
CA PHE A 84 -15.96 -2.41 -4.72
C PHE A 84 -16.96 -1.50 -3.98
N ARG A 85 -17.84 -2.07 -3.14
CA ARG A 85 -18.75 -1.32 -2.26
C ARG A 85 -18.07 -0.81 -1.00
N SER A 86 -17.10 -1.56 -0.47
CA SER A 86 -16.36 -1.19 0.74
C SER A 86 -15.11 -0.38 0.43
N ILE A 87 -14.50 -0.57 -0.74
CA ILE A 87 -13.33 0.16 -1.26
C ILE A 87 -13.55 0.44 -2.74
N SER A 88 -13.84 1.69 -3.10
CA SER A 88 -14.21 2.06 -4.47
C SER A 88 -13.06 1.94 -5.47
N TYR A 89 -13.38 1.87 -6.77
CA TYR A 89 -12.38 1.91 -7.84
C TYR A 89 -11.51 3.17 -7.77
N GLN A 90 -12.09 4.30 -7.42
CA GLN A 90 -11.36 5.56 -7.26
C GLN A 90 -10.31 5.44 -6.15
N THR A 91 -10.67 4.84 -5.01
CA THR A 91 -9.72 4.60 -3.90
C THR A 91 -8.63 3.64 -4.33
N GLN A 92 -8.99 2.55 -5.04
CA GLN A 92 -8.03 1.59 -5.57
C GLN A 92 -7.04 2.26 -6.53
N GLY A 93 -7.53 3.11 -7.44
CA GLY A 93 -6.68 3.88 -8.35
C GLY A 93 -5.75 4.87 -7.65
N ILE A 94 -6.21 5.53 -6.58
CA ILE A 94 -5.32 6.39 -5.77
C ILE A 94 -4.23 5.58 -5.07
N ILE A 95 -4.57 4.40 -4.52
CA ILE A 95 -3.59 3.51 -3.88
C ILE A 95 -2.56 3.04 -4.89
N ASP A 96 -3.01 2.60 -6.07
CA ASP A 96 -2.16 2.17 -7.17
C ASP A 96 -1.21 3.29 -7.61
N GLU A 97 -1.76 4.48 -7.92
CA GLU A 97 -0.99 5.66 -8.30
C GLU A 97 0.07 6.02 -7.25
N LYS A 98 -0.20 5.85 -5.94
CA LYS A 98 0.79 6.16 -4.90
C LYS A 98 1.87 5.11 -4.73
N LEU A 99 1.63 3.88 -5.12
CA LEU A 99 2.56 2.78 -4.97
C LEU A 99 3.29 2.41 -6.26
N GLU A 100 2.78 2.87 -7.40
CA GLU A 100 3.37 2.72 -8.73
C GLU A 100 4.74 3.40 -8.81
N ILE A 101 5.67 2.69 -9.45
CA ILE A 101 7.02 3.17 -9.72
C ILE A 101 6.99 4.25 -10.82
N VAL A 102 7.66 5.39 -10.58
CA VAL A 102 7.67 6.53 -11.52
C VAL A 102 9.10 6.97 -11.87
N PRO A 103 9.31 7.66 -13.00
CA PRO A 103 10.62 8.24 -13.30
C PRO A 103 11.04 9.22 -12.21
N ALA A 104 12.31 9.20 -11.81
CA ALA A 104 12.86 10.18 -10.86
C ALA A 104 12.78 11.62 -11.37
N THR A 105 12.67 11.81 -12.70
CA THR A 105 12.47 13.09 -13.37
C THR A 105 11.06 13.65 -13.22
N GLY A 106 10.10 12.85 -12.75
CA GLY A 106 8.70 13.25 -12.55
C GLY A 106 7.79 13.12 -13.79
N GLU A 107 8.29 12.60 -14.91
CA GLU A 107 7.53 12.43 -16.16
C GLU A 107 6.66 11.14 -16.16
N GLY A 108 5.83 10.95 -15.14
CA GLY A 108 4.87 9.84 -15.08
C GLY A 108 3.54 10.17 -15.77
N HIS A 109 3.12 9.33 -16.73
CA HIS A 109 1.77 9.21 -17.32
C HIS A 109 1.11 10.49 -17.90
N ALA A 110 1.86 11.55 -18.23
CA ALA A 110 1.33 12.75 -18.88
C ALA A 110 1.27 12.66 -20.44
N GLY A 111 1.46 11.47 -21.02
CA GLY A 111 1.74 11.31 -22.46
C GLY A 111 0.78 10.45 -23.28
N HIS A 112 -0.40 10.09 -22.76
CA HIS A 112 -1.41 9.31 -23.50
C HIS A 112 -2.79 9.96 -23.44
#